data_AF-X1SIA4-F1
#
_entry.id   AF-X1SIA4-F1
#
_cell.length_a   1.000
_cell.length_b   1.000
_cell.length_c   1.000
_cell.angle_alpha   90.00
_cell.angle_beta   90.00
_cell.angle_gamma   90.00
#
_symmetry.space_group_name_H-M   'P 1'
#
loop_
_entity.id
_entity.type
_entity.pdbx_description
1 polymer ?
#
loop_
_entity_poly.entity_id
_entity_poly.type
_entity_poly.pdbx_seq_one_letter_code
_entity_poly.pdbx_strand_id
1 'polypeptide(L)' 'LEKLSQGPLVRMCEAKGLPYTGDKDALVARLVAFEEAEPESEPEPEPEPEPEPEPEPEPEPEP' A
#
# COMPACT_ATOMS: atom_id res chain seq x y z
N LEU A 1 -2.02 18.75 -4.22
CA LEU A 1 -2.17 18.83 -5.70
C LEU A 1 -2.39 20.25 -6.23
N GLU A 2 -3.15 21.12 -5.54
CA GLU A 2 -3.61 22.42 -6.09
C GLU A 2 -2.52 23.47 -6.36
N LYS A 3 -1.38 23.37 -5.67
CA LYS A 3 -0.21 24.28 -5.82
C LYS A 3 0.75 23.85 -6.93
N LEU A 4 0.54 22.68 -7.54
CA LEU A 4 1.37 22.19 -8.64
C LEU A 4 0.96 22.89 -9.94
N SER A 5 1.96 23.20 -10.78
CA SER A 5 1.70 23.65 -12.14
C SER A 5 1.16 22.51 -13.00
N GLN A 6 0.59 22.83 -14.16
CA GLN A 6 -0.02 21.83 -15.04
C GLN A 6 0.98 20.77 -15.52
N GLY A 7 2.25 21.12 -15.73
CA GLY A 7 3.29 20.18 -16.20
C GLY A 7 3.48 18.96 -15.28
N PRO A 8 3.76 19.15 -13.97
CA PRO A 8 3.80 18.06 -13.00
C PRO A 8 2.52 17.23 -12.96
N LEU A 9 1.35 17.87 -13.01
CA LEU A 9 0.05 17.17 -12.98
C LEU A 9 -0.13 16.27 -14.20
N VAL A 10 0.24 16.74 -15.39
CA VAL A 10 0.22 15.94 -16.63
C VAL A 10 1.11 14.71 -16.49
N ARG A 11 2.34 14.85 -16.00
CA ARG A 11 3.26 13.71 -15.78
C ARG A 11 2.70 12.71 -14.78
N MET A 12 2.06 13.18 -13.72
CA MET A 12 1.45 12.30 -12.72
C MET A 12 0.27 11.52 -13.30
N CYS A 13 -0.59 12.18 -14.08
CA CYS A 13 -1.67 11.50 -14.79
C CYS A 13 -1.11 10.48 -15.78
N GLU A 14 -0.11 10.84 -16.58
CA GLU A 14 0.55 9.94 -17.54
C GLU A 14 1.17 8.71 -16.86
N ALA A 15 1.93 8.91 -15.77
CA ALA A 15 2.57 7.83 -15.02
C ALA A 15 1.56 6.83 -14.42
N LYS A 16 0.36 7.32 -14.04
CA LYS A 16 -0.75 6.50 -13.53
C LYS A 16 -1.67 5.97 -14.63
N GLY A 17 -1.36 6.21 -15.92
CA GLY A 17 -2.18 5.78 -17.06
C GLY A 17 -3.52 6.52 -17.18
N LEU A 18 -3.65 7.69 -16.56
CA LEU A 18 -4.87 8.49 -16.53
C LEU A 18 -4.92 9.50 -17.70
N PRO A 19 -6.11 9.87 -18.16
CA PRO A 19 -6.27 10.95 -19.15
C PRO A 19 -5.66 12.28 -18.65
N TYR A 20 -4.64 12.74 -19.36
CA TYR A 20 -3.88 13.96 -19.01
C TYR A 20 -4.23 15.18 -19.88
N THR A 21 -5.31 15.11 -20.65
CA THR A 21 -5.83 16.22 -21.46
C THR A 21 -6.81 17.10 -20.67
N GLY A 22 -6.83 18.40 -20.97
CA GLY A 22 -7.73 19.39 -20.37
C GLY A 22 -7.05 20.32 -19.36
N ASP A 23 -7.85 21.03 -18.59
CA ASP A 23 -7.40 22.04 -17.64
C ASP A 23 -6.84 21.43 -16.35
N LYS A 24 -6.10 22.26 -15.60
CA LYS A 24 -5.47 21.88 -14.32
C LYS A 24 -6.46 21.21 -13.36
N ASP A 25 -7.66 21.78 -13.23
CA ASP A 25 -8.69 21.28 -12.31
C ASP A 25 -9.16 19.88 -12.69
N ALA A 26 -9.25 19.57 -13.98
CA ALA A 26 -9.60 18.23 -14.45
C ALA A 26 -8.50 17.21 -14.13
N LEU A 27 -7.22 17.62 -14.21
CA LEU A 27 -6.10 16.77 -13.81
C LEU A 27 -6.10 16.50 -12.30
N VAL A 28 -6.33 17.54 -11.50
CA VAL A 28 -6.42 17.42 -10.04
C VAL A 28 -7.56 16.49 -9.65
N ALA A 29 -8.77 16.69 -10.20
CA ALA A 29 -9.92 15.86 -9.90
C ALA A 29 -9.67 14.37 -10.21
N ARG A 30 -8.98 14.06 -11.31
CA ARG A 30 -8.63 12.67 -11.68
C ARG A 30 -7.63 12.05 -10.72
N LEU A 31 -6.61 12.81 -10.30
CA LEU A 31 -5.60 12.31 -9.38
C LEU A 31 -6.22 12.04 -8.00
N VAL A 32 -7.08 12.94 -7.52
CA VAL A 32 -7.81 12.73 -6.26
C VAL A 32 -8.71 11.51 -6.35
N ALA A 33 -9.50 11.40 -7.42
CA ALA A 33 -10.38 10.24 -7.62
C ALA A 33 -9.62 8.93 -7.74
N PHE A 34 -8.40 8.94 -8.29
CA PHE A 34 -7.54 7.75 -8.34
C PHE A 34 -7.02 7.37 -6.96
N GLU A 35 -6.56 8.32 -6.15
CA GLU A 35 -6.11 8.05 -4.78
C GLU A 35 -7.27 7.58 -3.88
N GLU A 36 -8.48 8.11 -4.05
CA GLU A 36 -9.67 7.64 -3.34
C GLU A 36 -10.15 6.27 -3.82
N ALA A 37 -9.83 5.88 -5.06
CA ALA A 37 -10.21 4.61 -5.64
C ALA A 37 -9.21 3.48 -5.38
N GLU A 38 -7.96 3.77 -4.97
CA GLU A 38 -7.06 2.74 -4.49
C GLU A 38 -7.61 2.23 -3.15
N PRO A 39 -8.07 0.96 -3.07
CA PRO A 39 -8.40 0.39 -1.77
C PRO A 39 -7.14 0.47 -0.92
N GLU A 40 -7.26 1.03 0.29
CA GLU A 40 -6.19 0.96 1.28
C GLU A 40 -5.69 -0.48 1.28
N SER A 41 -4.39 -0.63 0.97
CA SER A 41 -3.76 -1.94 0.85
C SER A 41 -4.20 -2.78 2.03
N GLU A 42 -4.74 -3.97 1.74
CA GLU A 42 -5.20 -4.90 2.78
C GLU A 42 -4.14 -4.96 3.90
N PRO A 43 -4.56 -4.98 5.17
CA PRO A 43 -3.61 -5.08 6.27
C PRO A 43 -2.65 -6.23 6.00
N GLU A 44 -1.34 -6.00 6.19
CA GLU A 44 -0.35 -7.07 6.06
C GLU A 44 -0.83 -8.29 6.87
N PRO A 45 -0.69 -9.52 6.34
CA PRO A 45 -1.08 -10.70 7.07
C PRO A 45 -0.36 -10.72 8.42
N GLU A 46 -1.10 -10.98 9.50
CA GLU A 46 -0.48 -11.12 10.82
C GLU A 46 0.62 -12.19 10.77
N PRO A 47 1.77 -11.96 11.45
CA PRO A 47 2.82 -12.96 11.50
C PRO A 47 2.26 -14.25 12.10
N GLU A 48 2.61 -15.40 11.51
CA GLU A 48 2.24 -16.71 12.07
C GLU A 48 2.76 -16.84 13.51
N PRO A 49 2.00 -17.45 14.42
CA PRO A 49 2.45 -17.69 15.79
C PRO A 49 3.73 -18.53 15.80
N GLU A 50 4.69 -18.19 16.67
CA GLU A 50 5.88 -19.00 16.86
C GLU A 50 5.51 -20.42 17.33
N PRO A 51 6.23 -21.46 16.87
CA PRO A 51 5.99 -22.84 17.30
C PRO A 51 6.21 -22.97 18.82
N GLU A 52 5.37 -23.77 19.49
CA GLU A 52 5.55 -24.08 20.90
C GLU A 52 6.89 -24.80 21.15
N PRO A 53 7.58 -24.52 22.27
CA PRO A 53 8.81 -25.20 22.64
C PRO A 53 8.57 -26.70 22.85
N GLU A 54 9.52 -27.53 22.41
CA GLU A 54 9.47 -28.97 22.67
C GLU A 54 9.53 -29.26 24.18
N PRO A 55 8.82 -30.30 24.66
CA PRO A 55 8.88 -30.71 26.05
C PRO A 55 10.30 -31.13 26.44
N GLU A 56 10.73 -30.75 27.65
CA GLU A 56 12.02 -31.19 28.19
C GLU A 56 12.06 -32.71 28.34
N PRO A 57 13.23 -33.35 28.12
CA PRO A 57 13.39 -34.79 28.30
C PRO A 57 13.12 -35.18 29.76
N GLU A 58 12.44 -36.30 29.96
CA GLU A 58 12.24 -36.86 31.31
C GLU A 58 13.58 -37.26 31.94
N PRO A 59 13.73 -37.09 33.26
CA PRO A 59 14.94 -37.51 33.97
C PRO A 59 15.14 -39.03 33.84
N GLU A 60 16.38 -39.45 33.58
CA GLU A 60 16.73 -40.88 33.57
C GLU A 60 16.57 -41.51 34.96
N PRO A 61 16.12 -42.77 35.05
CA PRO A 61 16.02 -43.48 36.32
C PRO A 61 17.39 -43.73 36.94
N GLU A 62 17.53 -43.46 38.25
CA GLU A 62 18.74 -43.79 39.01
C GLU A 62 18.90 -45.32 39.22
N PRO A 63 20.15 -45.84 39.23
CA PRO A 63 20.46 -47.26 39.37
C PRO A 63 20.23 -47.85 40.78
#